data_AF-A0A132E8S0-F1
#
_entry.id   AF-A0A132E8S0-F1
#
_cell.length_a   1.000
_cell.length_b   1.000
_cell.length_c   1.000
_cell.angle_alpha   90.00
_cell.angle_beta   90.00
_cell.angle_gamma   90.00
#
_symmetry.space_group_name_H-M   'P 1'
#
loop_
_entity.id
_entity.type
_entity.pdbx_description
1 polymer ?
#
loop_
_entity_poly.entity_id
_entity_poly.type
_entity_poly.pdbx_seq_one_letter_code
_entity_poly.pdbx_strand_id
1 'polypeptide(L)'
;MTDYFSDRERGPRSRTEQEMSTVAWAGIVALAESLANSGAFGASFPERCPDGQATCGSDILSLKSAIEAEIHGLSWPLQTDHVVEDGFMSVRAPWAPATLVALDFVEFVWRKVAQPIVGWHHDFFRHHHLTFDVEAGRAAFHADVNRILARNGMAYELGDDGRIKRVLPAVLGEALMRTYFSTGDRTLDVMLEESRAKFSDPDPLIRREALERLFDSWERIKSLADTNKSKSIQLILDRTAPEPAFRELLEKEARELTQIGNSHLLRHHEVSQTPVIDVEHVDYLYHRLFALVELVIRKNAPR
;
A
#
# COMPACT_ATOMS: atom_id res chain seq x y z
N MET A 1 14.24 9.52 -13.51
CA MET A 1 14.50 8.19 -14.07
C MET A 1 16.00 7.96 -14.12
N THR A 2 16.51 7.18 -13.19
CA THR A 2 17.86 6.59 -13.25
C THR A 2 17.66 5.08 -13.30
N ASP A 3 17.13 4.60 -14.42
CA ASP A 3 16.89 3.18 -14.63
C ASP A 3 18.24 2.47 -14.68
N TYR A 4 18.41 1.37 -13.94
CA TYR A 4 19.64 0.59 -14.03
C TYR A 4 19.70 -0.14 -15.36
N PHE A 5 20.88 -0.63 -15.74
CA PHE A 5 21.06 -1.39 -16.98
C PHE A 5 20.04 -2.53 -17.10
N SER A 6 19.83 -3.31 -16.03
CA SER A 6 18.85 -4.40 -16.03
C SER A 6 17.42 -3.95 -16.31
N ASP A 7 17.03 -2.76 -15.85
CA ASP A 7 15.66 -2.25 -16.01
C ASP A 7 15.43 -1.86 -17.48
N ARG A 8 16.47 -1.36 -18.17
CA ARG A 8 16.42 -1.09 -19.61
C ARG A 8 16.40 -2.36 -20.46
N GLU A 9 17.13 -3.40 -20.05
CA GLU A 9 17.21 -4.65 -20.82
C GLU A 9 16.02 -5.59 -20.58
N ARG A 10 15.44 -5.60 -19.37
CA ARG A 10 14.42 -6.58 -18.96
C ARG A 10 13.08 -5.96 -18.61
N GLY A 11 12.99 -4.63 -18.60
CA GLY A 11 11.88 -3.89 -18.01
C GLY A 11 11.99 -3.81 -16.48
N PRO A 12 11.18 -2.96 -15.84
CA PRO A 12 11.12 -2.86 -14.39
C PRO A 12 10.59 -4.17 -13.77
N ARG A 13 11.04 -4.48 -12.55
CA ARG A 13 10.49 -5.59 -11.76
C ARG A 13 9.01 -5.34 -11.47
N SER A 14 8.19 -6.38 -11.59
CA SER A 14 6.78 -6.31 -11.18
C SER A 14 6.67 -5.99 -9.68
N ARG A 15 5.75 -5.09 -9.33
CA ARG A 15 5.55 -4.59 -7.96
C ARG A 15 4.38 -5.30 -7.29
N THR A 16 4.60 -6.55 -6.90
CA THR A 16 3.57 -7.43 -6.30
C THR A 16 3.86 -7.80 -4.85
N GLU A 17 5.05 -7.50 -4.32
CA GLU A 17 5.43 -7.87 -2.95
C GLU A 17 4.70 -6.96 -1.94
N GLN A 18 3.78 -7.55 -1.18
CA GLN A 18 2.95 -6.83 -0.21
C GLN A 18 3.51 -6.89 1.22
N GLU A 19 4.46 -7.80 1.48
CA GLU A 19 5.18 -7.92 2.74
C GLU A 19 6.54 -7.24 2.66
N MET A 20 6.89 -6.44 3.68
CA MET A 20 8.19 -5.76 3.72
C MET A 20 9.32 -6.78 3.78
N SER A 21 10.03 -6.94 2.67
CA SER A 21 11.21 -7.81 2.62
C SER A 21 12.36 -7.24 3.45
N THR A 22 13.16 -8.14 4.02
CA THR A 22 14.36 -7.78 4.81
C THR A 22 15.38 -6.97 4.00
N VAL A 23 15.47 -7.21 2.69
CA VAL A 23 16.35 -6.46 1.77
C VAL A 23 15.84 -5.04 1.53
N ALA A 24 14.54 -4.87 1.29
CA ALA A 24 13.94 -3.55 1.13
C ALA A 24 14.07 -2.73 2.42
N TRP A 25 13.79 -3.34 3.57
CA TRP A 25 13.95 -2.71 4.87
C TRP A 25 15.39 -2.28 5.14
N ALA A 26 16.38 -3.16 4.93
CA ALA A 26 17.78 -2.80 5.09
C ALA A 26 18.20 -1.62 4.19
N GLY A 27 17.68 -1.54 2.96
CA GLY A 27 17.89 -0.40 2.08
C GLY A 27 17.29 0.90 2.61
N ILE A 28 16.08 0.85 3.17
CA ILE A 28 15.41 2.01 3.81
C ILE A 28 16.20 2.47 5.04
N VAL A 29 16.67 1.53 5.87
CA VAL A 29 17.50 1.83 7.05
C VAL A 29 18.80 2.52 6.62
N ALA A 30 19.52 1.97 5.65
CA ALA A 30 20.76 2.57 5.15
C ALA A 30 20.55 3.99 4.57
N LEU A 31 19.42 4.22 3.90
CA LEU A 31 19.04 5.55 3.42
C LEU A 31 18.80 6.51 4.59
N ALA A 32 18.04 6.10 5.60
CA ALA A 32 17.78 6.92 6.78
C ALA A 32 19.05 7.21 7.59
N GLU A 33 19.96 6.24 7.74
CA GLU A 33 21.25 6.44 8.39
C GLU A 33 22.13 7.43 7.63
N SER A 34 22.18 7.33 6.29
CA SER A 34 22.89 8.29 5.45
C SER A 34 22.33 9.72 5.61
N LEU A 35 21.00 9.86 5.67
CA LEU A 35 20.34 11.14 5.92
C LEU A 35 20.70 11.68 7.31
N ALA A 36 20.64 10.86 8.37
CA ALA A 36 21.01 11.25 9.72
C ALA A 36 22.47 11.75 9.78
N ASN A 37 23.40 10.99 9.18
CA ASN A 37 24.82 11.30 9.13
C ASN A 37 25.13 12.58 8.33
N SER A 38 24.31 12.92 7.33
CA SER A 38 24.46 14.15 6.55
C SER A 38 23.91 15.40 7.24
N GLY A 39 23.22 15.26 8.37
CA GLY A 39 22.52 16.37 9.02
C GLY A 39 21.12 16.65 8.46
N ALA A 40 20.59 15.80 7.58
CA ALA A 40 19.32 16.05 6.86
C ALA A 40 18.09 16.13 7.78
N PHE A 41 18.18 15.66 9.02
CA PHE A 41 17.12 15.81 10.01
C PHE A 41 17.28 17.07 10.87
N GLY A 42 18.37 17.82 10.72
CA GLY A 42 18.69 19.01 11.55
C GLY A 42 17.68 20.15 11.47
N ALA A 43 16.84 20.20 10.42
CA ALA A 43 15.72 21.13 10.34
C ALA A 43 14.64 20.83 11.41
N SER A 44 14.38 19.54 11.64
CA SER A 44 13.35 19.06 12.59
C SER A 44 13.94 18.79 13.98
N PHE A 45 15.17 18.26 14.02
CA PHE A 45 15.88 17.84 15.22
C PHE A 45 17.29 18.46 15.21
N PRO A 46 17.42 19.77 15.50
CA PRO A 46 18.68 20.48 15.35
C PRO A 46 19.68 20.09 16.43
N GLU A 47 20.85 19.58 16.03
CA GLU A 47 22.04 19.63 16.87
C GLU A 47 22.60 21.06 16.81
N ARG A 48 22.76 21.71 17.97
CA ARG A 48 23.23 23.09 18.07
C ARG A 48 24.73 23.16 18.33
N CYS A 49 25.40 24.11 17.70
CA CYS A 49 26.79 24.43 18.00
C CYS A 49 26.95 24.73 19.50
N PRO A 50 27.96 24.15 20.21
CA PRO A 50 28.06 24.27 21.67
C PRO A 50 28.16 25.71 22.20
N ASP A 51 28.70 26.63 21.42
CA ASP A 51 28.87 28.05 21.77
C ASP A 51 27.97 28.99 20.96
N GLY A 52 26.93 28.47 20.30
CA GLY A 52 26.04 29.26 19.45
C GLY A 52 24.63 28.68 19.31
N GLN A 53 23.82 29.33 18.49
CA GLN A 53 22.46 28.86 18.16
C GLN A 53 22.36 28.26 16.75
N ALA A 54 23.47 28.22 16.00
CA ALA A 54 23.49 27.63 14.67
C ALA A 54 23.30 26.11 14.74
N THR A 55 22.53 25.57 13.80
CA THR A 55 22.43 24.11 13.63
C THR A 55 23.70 23.61 12.97
N CYS A 56 24.30 22.52 13.48
CA CYS A 56 25.50 21.91 12.90
C CYS A 56 25.32 20.43 12.52
N GLY A 57 24.14 19.86 12.79
CA GLY A 57 23.87 18.45 12.51
C GLY A 57 22.45 18.04 12.90
N SER A 58 22.24 16.72 13.00
CA SER A 58 21.01 16.10 13.47
C SER A 58 21.18 15.66 14.93
N ASP A 59 20.30 16.12 15.82
CA ASP A 59 20.25 15.58 17.19
C ASP A 59 19.63 14.17 17.16
N ILE A 60 20.52 13.17 17.25
CA ILE A 60 20.16 11.75 17.19
C ILE A 60 19.30 11.31 18.38
N LEU A 61 19.46 11.92 19.56
CA LEU A 61 18.63 11.58 20.71
C LEU A 61 17.19 12.07 20.49
N SER A 62 17.03 13.30 20.01
CA SER A 62 15.72 13.85 19.64
C SER A 62 15.07 13.07 18.49
N LEU A 63 15.84 12.69 17.46
CA LEU A 63 15.37 11.83 16.37
C LEU A 63 14.88 10.47 16.90
N LYS A 64 15.66 9.82 17.77
CA LYS A 64 15.30 8.56 18.41
C LYS A 64 13.98 8.70 19.18
N SER A 65 13.87 9.68 20.06
CA SER A 65 12.67 9.89 20.87
C SER A 65 11.45 10.20 20.01
N ALA A 66 11.61 10.91 18.88
CA ALA A 66 10.52 11.15 17.95
C ALA A 66 10.07 9.87 17.23
N ILE A 67 11.00 9.00 16.81
CA ILE A 67 10.67 7.69 16.23
C ILE A 67 9.92 6.83 17.24
N GLU A 68 10.42 6.70 18.47
CA GLU A 68 9.79 5.89 19.52
C GLU A 68 8.40 6.41 19.94
N ALA A 69 8.19 7.73 19.82
CA ALA A 69 6.91 8.37 20.14
C ALA A 69 5.88 8.27 19.00
N GLU A 70 6.31 8.36 17.74
CA GLU A 70 5.40 8.35 16.58
C GLU A 70 5.20 6.93 16.00
N ILE A 71 6.14 6.00 16.20
CA ILE A 71 6.13 4.66 15.57
C ILE A 71 6.37 3.58 16.62
N HIS A 72 5.29 2.93 17.04
CA HIS A 72 5.35 1.91 18.07
C HIS A 72 6.16 0.67 17.63
N GLY A 73 7.09 0.23 18.49
CA GLY A 73 7.92 -0.95 18.22
C GLY A 73 9.16 -0.68 17.37
N LEU A 74 9.46 0.58 17.04
CA LEU A 74 10.66 0.98 16.32
C LEU A 74 11.53 1.90 17.20
N SER A 75 12.86 1.73 17.13
CA SER A 75 13.82 2.55 17.88
C SER A 75 15.09 2.77 17.05
N TRP A 76 15.83 3.82 17.37
CA TRP A 76 17.10 4.17 16.74
C TRP A 76 18.30 3.74 17.61
N PRO A 77 19.36 3.13 17.04
CA PRO A 77 19.54 2.79 15.63
C PRO A 77 18.59 1.68 15.17
N LEU A 78 18.12 1.79 13.93
CA LEU A 78 17.17 0.84 13.36
C LEU A 78 17.84 -0.52 13.20
N GLN A 79 17.10 -1.58 13.55
CA GLN A 79 17.60 -2.96 13.43
C GLN A 79 17.25 -3.52 12.05
N THR A 80 18.19 -4.23 11.42
CA THR A 80 17.98 -4.95 10.15
C THR A 80 18.14 -6.46 10.32
N ASP A 81 18.38 -6.91 11.53
CA ASP A 81 18.55 -8.30 11.92
C ASP A 81 18.09 -8.49 13.38
N HIS A 82 17.91 -9.75 13.77
CA HIS A 82 17.57 -10.13 15.13
C HIS A 82 18.36 -11.37 15.55
N VAL A 83 18.57 -11.52 16.86
CA VAL A 83 19.20 -12.71 17.43
C VAL A 83 18.21 -13.87 17.37
N VAL A 84 18.62 -14.94 16.71
CA VAL A 84 17.83 -16.19 16.58
C VAL A 84 18.29 -17.23 17.60
N GLU A 85 19.58 -17.22 17.93
CA GLU A 85 20.18 -18.08 18.96
C GLU A 85 21.16 -17.25 19.79
N ASP A 86 20.94 -17.24 21.10
CA ASP A 86 21.78 -16.53 22.04
C ASP A 86 22.78 -17.50 22.70
N GLY A 87 24.07 -17.16 22.61
CA GLY A 87 25.18 -18.01 23.00
C GLY A 87 26.52 -17.32 22.85
N PHE A 88 27.63 -18.06 23.03
CA PHE A 88 28.99 -17.49 22.98
C PHE A 88 29.31 -16.81 21.63
N MET A 89 28.68 -17.28 20.55
CA MET A 89 28.55 -16.51 19.31
C MET A 89 27.07 -16.42 18.96
N SER A 90 26.48 -15.23 19.13
CA SER A 90 25.09 -14.99 18.75
C SER A 90 24.89 -15.21 17.24
N VAL A 91 23.85 -15.96 16.88
CA VAL A 91 23.44 -16.15 15.49
C VAL A 91 22.38 -15.11 15.16
N ARG A 92 22.64 -14.30 14.13
CA ARG A 92 21.72 -13.25 13.67
C ARG A 92 21.09 -13.63 12.33
N ALA A 93 19.82 -13.32 12.15
CA ALA A 93 19.13 -13.45 10.87
C ALA A 93 18.56 -12.09 10.42
N PRO A 94 18.52 -11.82 9.10
CA PRO A 94 17.88 -10.62 8.56
C PRO A 94 16.46 -10.45 9.10
N TRP A 95 16.07 -9.21 9.34
CA TRP A 95 14.80 -8.87 9.95
C TRP A 95 14.22 -7.62 9.29
N ALA A 96 12.90 -7.57 9.23
CA ALA A 96 12.13 -6.38 8.91
C ALA A 96 10.97 -6.28 9.92
N PRO A 97 10.52 -5.07 10.27
CA PRO A 97 9.31 -4.88 11.03
C PRO A 97 8.08 -5.26 10.20
N ALA A 98 6.91 -5.31 10.85
CA ALA A 98 5.64 -5.45 10.15
C ALA A 98 5.51 -4.37 9.06
N THR A 99 4.92 -4.72 7.91
CA THR A 99 4.88 -3.83 6.73
C THR A 99 4.37 -2.43 7.05
N LEU A 100 3.25 -2.32 7.77
CA LEU A 100 2.68 -1.01 8.13
C LEU A 100 3.64 -0.15 8.96
N VAL A 101 4.36 -0.76 9.91
CA VAL A 101 5.38 -0.06 10.71
C VAL A 101 6.54 0.43 9.83
N ALA A 102 6.96 -0.36 8.84
CA ALA A 102 7.99 0.06 7.90
C ALA A 102 7.52 1.24 7.01
N LEU A 103 6.25 1.22 6.59
CA LEU A 103 5.65 2.26 5.77
C LEU A 103 5.42 3.57 6.56
N ASP A 104 4.99 3.47 7.82
CA ASP A 104 4.92 4.61 8.75
C ASP A 104 6.29 5.28 8.90
N PHE A 105 7.36 4.48 8.98
CA PHE A 105 8.72 5.01 9.03
C PHE A 105 9.12 5.77 7.76
N VAL A 106 8.72 5.30 6.57
CA VAL A 106 8.97 6.02 5.32
C VAL A 106 8.26 7.38 5.33
N GLU A 107 7.00 7.46 5.74
CA GLU A 107 6.27 8.73 5.86
C GLU A 107 6.89 9.65 6.91
N PHE A 108 7.33 9.09 8.05
CA PHE A 108 8.03 9.83 9.09
C PHE A 108 9.31 10.47 8.54
N VAL A 109 10.14 9.73 7.81
CA VAL A 109 11.37 10.28 7.21
C VAL A 109 11.02 11.41 6.25
N TRP A 110 10.06 11.23 5.34
CA TRP A 110 9.64 12.28 4.41
C TRP A 110 9.15 13.54 5.13
N ARG A 111 8.43 13.40 6.25
CA ARG A 111 7.94 14.54 7.04
C ARG A 111 9.07 15.34 7.67
N LYS A 112 10.18 14.69 8.07
CA LYS A 112 11.26 15.29 8.87
C LYS A 112 12.53 15.66 8.10
N VAL A 113 12.71 15.10 6.90
CA VAL A 113 13.92 15.28 6.08
C VAL A 113 13.96 16.66 5.41
N ALA A 114 15.16 17.21 5.31
CA ALA A 114 15.48 18.39 4.52
C ALA A 114 16.89 18.26 3.94
N GLN A 115 17.17 18.90 2.80
CA GLN A 115 18.50 18.95 2.25
C GLN A 115 19.36 19.92 3.08
N PRO A 116 20.45 19.46 3.72
CA PRO A 116 21.36 20.35 4.43
C PRO A 116 22.16 21.18 3.42
N ILE A 117 22.17 22.50 3.63
CA ILE A 117 22.96 23.47 2.89
C ILE A 117 24.12 23.89 3.79
N VAL A 118 25.33 23.52 3.35
CA VAL A 118 26.58 23.82 4.06
C VAL A 118 26.83 25.33 4.04
N GLY A 119 26.80 25.93 5.22
CA GLY A 119 27.15 27.32 5.43
C GLY A 119 28.57 27.50 5.97
N TRP A 120 28.72 28.46 6.87
CA TRP A 120 30.01 28.84 7.45
C TRP A 120 30.68 27.68 8.20
N HIS A 121 32.00 27.56 8.05
CA HIS A 121 32.81 26.60 8.78
C HIS A 121 33.29 27.18 10.11
N HIS A 122 32.99 26.49 11.20
CA HIS A 122 33.45 26.84 12.53
C HIS A 122 34.76 26.10 12.87
N ASP A 123 35.89 26.78 12.71
CA ASP A 123 37.22 26.16 12.87
C ASP A 123 37.47 25.53 14.25
N PHE A 124 37.00 26.15 15.33
CA PHE A 124 37.26 25.68 16.70
C PHE A 124 36.60 24.32 16.98
N PHE A 125 35.32 24.17 16.60
CA PHE A 125 34.59 22.91 16.75
C PHE A 125 34.63 22.00 15.51
N ARG A 126 35.27 22.45 14.42
CA ARG A 126 35.48 21.71 13.16
C ARG A 126 34.20 21.17 12.54
N HIS A 127 33.16 21.99 12.48
CA HIS A 127 31.90 21.66 11.81
C HIS A 127 31.40 22.82 10.96
N HIS A 128 30.43 22.54 10.08
CA HIS A 128 29.73 23.58 9.34
C HIS A 128 28.40 23.91 10.02
N HIS A 129 28.04 25.19 10.00
CA HIS A 129 26.68 25.61 10.28
C HIS A 129 25.80 25.27 9.07
N LEU A 130 24.63 24.71 9.33
CA LEU A 130 23.70 24.22 8.32
C LEU A 130 22.47 25.11 8.25
N THR A 131 22.01 25.32 7.03
CA THR A 131 20.64 25.75 6.71
C THR A 131 19.97 24.65 5.89
N PHE A 132 18.68 24.76 5.56
CA PHE A 132 17.94 23.62 5.03
C PHE A 132 16.98 24.00 3.90
N ASP A 133 16.94 23.16 2.88
CA ASP A 133 15.89 23.14 1.85
C ASP A 133 15.01 21.89 2.04
N VAL A 134 13.81 22.10 2.60
CA VAL A 134 12.89 21.02 2.94
C VAL A 134 12.36 20.32 1.69
N GLU A 135 11.98 21.08 0.67
CA GLU A 135 11.35 20.52 -0.53
C GLU A 135 12.37 19.76 -1.38
N ALA A 136 13.60 20.26 -1.49
CA ALA A 136 14.67 19.53 -2.15
C ALA A 136 15.03 18.22 -1.41
N GLY A 137 15.05 18.25 -0.07
CA GLY A 137 15.25 17.05 0.75
C GLY A 137 14.16 16.00 0.57
N ARG A 138 12.89 16.43 0.58
CA ARG A 138 11.72 15.57 0.33
C ARG A 138 11.74 14.97 -1.07
N ALA A 139 12.04 15.78 -2.09
CA ALA A 139 12.12 15.29 -3.47
C ALA A 139 13.22 14.25 -3.66
N ALA A 140 14.40 14.47 -3.05
CA ALA A 140 15.51 13.52 -3.09
C ALA A 140 15.15 12.21 -2.36
N PHE A 141 14.61 12.30 -1.14
CA PHE A 141 14.17 11.12 -0.39
C PHE A 141 13.08 10.34 -1.13
N HIS A 142 12.06 11.03 -1.67
CA HIS A 142 10.99 10.44 -2.47
C HIS A 142 11.55 9.64 -3.65
N ALA A 143 12.50 10.20 -4.41
CA ALA A 143 13.12 9.51 -5.53
C ALA A 143 13.93 8.27 -5.07
N ASP A 144 14.66 8.38 -3.97
CA ASP A 144 15.52 7.32 -3.45
C ASP A 144 14.74 6.16 -2.84
N VAL A 145 13.75 6.45 -2.00
CA VAL A 145 12.92 5.42 -1.36
C VAL A 145 12.05 4.69 -2.39
N ASN A 146 11.47 5.40 -3.36
CA ASN A 146 10.68 4.76 -4.42
C ASN A 146 11.54 3.88 -5.32
N ARG A 147 12.82 4.24 -5.55
CA ARG A 147 13.77 3.36 -6.24
C ARG A 147 14.03 2.07 -5.45
N ILE A 148 14.21 2.15 -4.12
CA ILE A 148 14.36 0.98 -3.26
C ILE A 148 13.11 0.09 -3.33
N LEU A 149 11.92 0.68 -3.17
CA LEU A 149 10.65 -0.05 -3.20
C LEU A 149 10.45 -0.75 -4.56
N ALA A 150 10.60 -0.02 -5.67
CA ALA A 150 10.42 -0.57 -7.01
C ALA A 150 11.41 -1.71 -7.32
N ARG A 151 12.70 -1.54 -6.96
CA ARG A 151 13.74 -2.55 -7.22
C ARG A 151 13.56 -3.83 -6.42
N ASN A 152 12.93 -3.73 -5.25
CA ASN A 152 12.57 -4.89 -4.44
C ASN A 152 11.20 -5.47 -4.80
N GLY A 153 10.49 -4.92 -5.80
CA GLY A 153 9.17 -5.39 -6.21
C GLY A 153 8.07 -5.05 -5.20
N MET A 154 8.31 -4.11 -4.29
CA MET A 154 7.33 -3.70 -3.29
C MET A 154 6.13 -3.04 -3.97
N ALA A 155 4.93 -3.51 -3.62
CA ALA A 155 3.64 -3.03 -4.09
C ALA A 155 3.21 -1.70 -3.43
N TYR A 156 4.17 -0.84 -3.07
CA TYR A 156 3.95 0.42 -2.38
C TYR A 156 4.84 1.51 -2.96
N GLU A 157 4.33 2.72 -3.07
CA GLU A 157 5.09 3.91 -3.43
C GLU A 157 4.75 5.08 -2.51
N LEU A 158 5.75 5.92 -2.22
CA LEU A 158 5.51 7.20 -1.61
C LEU A 158 5.01 8.16 -2.69
N GLY A 159 3.88 8.82 -2.49
CA GLY A 159 3.38 9.85 -3.38
C GLY A 159 4.08 11.20 -3.14
N ASP A 160 3.87 12.14 -4.08
CA ASP A 160 4.36 13.52 -3.95
C ASP A 160 3.78 14.25 -2.72
N ASP A 161 2.64 13.79 -2.21
CA ASP A 161 1.98 14.27 -0.99
C ASP A 161 2.58 13.67 0.30
N GLY A 162 3.62 12.86 0.19
CA GLY A 162 4.28 12.22 1.32
C GLY A 162 3.52 11.06 1.94
N ARG A 163 2.48 10.56 1.25
CA ARG A 163 1.66 9.43 1.67
C ARG A 163 1.99 8.17 0.90
N ILE A 164 2.06 7.04 1.58
CA ILE A 164 2.21 5.74 0.94
C ILE A 164 0.91 5.35 0.23
N LYS A 165 1.07 4.88 -0.99
CA LYS A 165 0.00 4.35 -1.86
C LYS A 165 0.35 2.94 -2.26
N ARG A 166 -0.66 2.09 -2.37
CA ARG A 166 -0.50 0.76 -2.96
C ARG A 166 -0.37 0.89 -4.47
N VAL A 167 0.60 0.17 -5.03
CA VAL A 167 0.70 -0.03 -6.48
C VAL A 167 -0.13 -1.24 -6.84
N LEU A 168 -1.21 -1.03 -7.60
CA LEU A 168 -2.07 -2.12 -8.04
C LEU A 168 -1.39 -2.95 -9.13
N PRO A 169 -1.63 -4.28 -9.18
CA PRO A 169 -1.22 -5.11 -10.30
C PRO A 169 -1.74 -4.52 -11.63
N ALA A 170 -0.88 -4.45 -12.65
CA ALA A 170 -1.15 -3.69 -13.88
C ALA A 170 -2.51 -4.02 -14.54
N VAL A 171 -2.85 -5.31 -14.64
CA VAL A 171 -4.10 -5.77 -15.28
C VAL A 171 -5.33 -5.27 -14.53
N LEU A 172 -5.30 -5.31 -13.21
CA LEU A 172 -6.43 -4.91 -12.38
C LEU A 172 -6.51 -3.40 -12.19
N GLY A 173 -5.37 -2.75 -11.99
CA GLY A 173 -5.31 -1.30 -11.84
C GLY A 173 -5.95 -0.62 -13.05
N GLU A 174 -5.67 -1.10 -14.25
CA GLU A 174 -6.29 -0.57 -15.46
C GLU A 174 -7.81 -0.81 -15.52
N ALA A 175 -8.28 -2.02 -15.20
CA ALA A 175 -9.71 -2.33 -15.17
C ALA A 175 -10.46 -1.47 -14.13
N LEU A 176 -9.90 -1.31 -12.93
CA LEU A 176 -10.50 -0.49 -11.86
C LEU A 176 -10.54 1.00 -12.21
N MET A 177 -9.48 1.52 -12.82
CA MET A 177 -9.37 2.94 -13.21
C MET A 177 -10.27 3.31 -14.39
N ARG A 178 -10.45 2.40 -15.36
CA ARG A 178 -11.28 2.64 -16.54
C ARG A 178 -12.78 2.55 -16.26
N THR A 179 -13.18 1.90 -15.17
CA THR A 179 -14.59 1.65 -14.90
C THR A 179 -15.26 2.89 -14.32
N TYR A 180 -16.25 3.41 -15.03
CA TYR A 180 -17.18 4.42 -14.52
C TYR A 180 -18.48 3.71 -14.12
N PHE A 181 -18.83 3.75 -12.83
CA PHE A 181 -20.06 3.13 -12.35
C PHE A 181 -21.21 4.11 -12.54
N SER A 182 -22.01 3.86 -13.57
CA SER A 182 -23.27 4.55 -13.85
C SER A 182 -24.35 3.51 -14.12
N THR A 183 -24.69 2.77 -13.07
CA THR A 183 -25.61 1.62 -13.16
C THR A 183 -27.08 2.04 -13.26
N GLY A 184 -27.38 3.31 -12.99
CA GLY A 184 -28.75 3.82 -12.83
C GLY A 184 -29.29 3.64 -11.41
N ASP A 185 -28.56 2.98 -10.51
CA ASP A 185 -28.85 2.88 -9.08
C ASP A 185 -27.76 3.59 -8.29
N ARG A 186 -28.06 4.80 -7.77
CA ARG A 186 -27.07 5.62 -7.05
C ARG A 186 -26.47 4.91 -5.85
N THR A 187 -27.25 4.07 -5.18
CA THR A 187 -26.76 3.29 -4.04
C THR A 187 -25.69 2.32 -4.50
N LEU A 188 -25.95 1.51 -5.53
CA LEU A 188 -24.97 0.60 -6.11
C LEU A 188 -23.71 1.33 -6.59
N ASP A 189 -23.85 2.47 -7.26
CA ASP A 189 -22.70 3.26 -7.73
C ASP A 189 -21.80 3.67 -6.55
N VAL A 190 -22.38 4.14 -5.43
CA VAL A 190 -21.63 4.45 -4.20
C VAL A 190 -20.96 3.20 -3.61
N MET A 191 -21.65 2.05 -3.58
CA MET A 191 -21.08 0.80 -3.04
C MET A 191 -19.86 0.35 -3.83
N LEU A 192 -19.92 0.43 -5.17
CA LEU A 192 -18.83 0.05 -6.06
C LEU A 192 -17.64 1.01 -5.96
N GLU A 193 -17.91 2.31 -5.84
CA GLU A 193 -16.87 3.32 -5.61
C GLU A 193 -16.15 3.13 -4.27
N GLU A 194 -16.89 2.89 -3.19
CA GLU A 194 -16.32 2.57 -1.88
C GLU A 194 -15.47 1.30 -1.92
N SER A 195 -15.97 0.25 -2.58
CA SER A 195 -15.20 -0.99 -2.77
C SER A 195 -13.90 -0.72 -3.54
N ARG A 196 -13.95 0.01 -4.65
CA ARG A 196 -12.76 0.35 -5.45
C ARG A 196 -11.73 1.15 -4.65
N ALA A 197 -12.19 2.16 -3.90
CA ALA A 197 -11.32 3.00 -3.09
C ALA A 197 -10.60 2.17 -2.02
N LYS A 198 -11.34 1.35 -1.26
CA LYS A 198 -10.78 0.48 -0.22
C LYS A 198 -9.81 -0.57 -0.79
N PHE A 199 -10.07 -1.09 -1.99
CA PHE A 199 -9.19 -2.10 -2.60
C PHE A 199 -7.78 -1.56 -2.91
N SER A 200 -7.69 -0.24 -3.10
CA SER A 200 -6.43 0.47 -3.37
C SER A 200 -5.66 0.83 -2.10
N ASP A 201 -6.17 0.48 -0.93
CA ASP A 201 -5.55 0.82 0.35
C ASP A 201 -4.33 -0.06 0.67
N PRO A 202 -3.23 0.50 1.23
CA PRO A 202 -2.09 -0.27 1.68
C PRO A 202 -2.40 -1.26 2.81
N ASP A 203 -3.41 -1.02 3.65
CA ASP A 203 -3.80 -1.91 4.74
C ASP A 203 -4.55 -3.15 4.23
N PRO A 204 -4.02 -4.38 4.44
CA PRO A 204 -4.70 -5.62 4.10
C PRO A 204 -6.11 -5.77 4.65
N LEU A 205 -6.40 -5.23 5.84
CA LEU A 205 -7.71 -5.31 6.46
C LEU A 205 -8.72 -4.45 5.70
N ILE A 206 -8.36 -3.23 5.32
CA ILE A 206 -9.21 -2.35 4.52
C ILE A 206 -9.47 -2.97 3.14
N ARG A 207 -8.48 -3.67 2.56
CA ARG A 207 -8.69 -4.41 1.30
C ARG A 207 -9.66 -5.58 1.43
N ARG A 208 -9.64 -6.29 2.56
CA ARG A 208 -10.66 -7.31 2.82
C ARG A 208 -12.06 -6.69 2.89
N GLU A 209 -12.21 -5.55 3.57
CA GLU A 209 -13.48 -4.82 3.58
C GLU A 209 -13.92 -4.40 2.16
N ALA A 210 -12.98 -4.12 1.26
CA ALA A 210 -13.27 -3.84 -0.14
C ALA A 210 -13.96 -5.02 -0.83
N LEU A 211 -13.47 -6.25 -0.57
CA LEU A 211 -14.06 -7.50 -1.08
C LEU A 211 -15.46 -7.73 -0.51
N GLU A 212 -15.64 -7.54 0.80
CA GLU A 212 -16.95 -7.62 1.46
C GLU A 212 -17.92 -6.63 0.83
N ARG A 213 -17.46 -5.39 0.60
CA ARG A 213 -18.25 -4.34 -0.05
C ARG A 213 -18.61 -4.68 -1.51
N LEU A 214 -17.72 -5.36 -2.23
CA LEU A 214 -17.99 -5.83 -3.59
C LEU A 214 -19.05 -6.95 -3.59
N PHE A 215 -19.01 -7.85 -2.60
CA PHE A 215 -20.05 -8.87 -2.41
C PHE A 215 -21.40 -8.25 -2.07
N ASP A 216 -21.45 -7.21 -1.24
CA ASP A 216 -22.68 -6.46 -1.01
C ASP A 216 -23.21 -5.82 -2.29
N SER A 217 -22.32 -5.26 -3.11
CA SER A 217 -22.67 -4.67 -4.40
C SER A 217 -23.28 -5.72 -5.34
N TRP A 218 -22.68 -6.91 -5.39
CA TRP A 218 -23.23 -8.04 -6.13
C TRP A 218 -24.63 -8.43 -5.65
N GLU A 219 -24.87 -8.38 -4.35
CA GLU A 219 -26.17 -8.69 -3.77
C GLU A 219 -27.24 -7.65 -4.09
N ARG A 220 -26.85 -6.37 -4.14
CA ARG A 220 -27.70 -5.28 -4.61
C ARG A 220 -28.07 -5.50 -6.09
N ILE A 221 -27.09 -5.81 -6.94
CA ILE A 221 -27.30 -6.09 -8.38
C ILE A 221 -28.39 -7.15 -8.58
N LYS A 222 -28.33 -8.26 -7.83
CA LYS A 222 -29.31 -9.36 -7.91
C LYS A 222 -30.76 -8.95 -7.66
N SER A 223 -31.02 -7.74 -7.13
CA SER A 223 -32.35 -7.20 -6.83
C SER A 223 -32.83 -6.09 -7.78
N LEU A 224 -32.06 -5.72 -8.80
CA LEU A 224 -32.36 -4.53 -9.61
C LEU A 224 -33.39 -4.73 -10.72
N ALA A 225 -33.61 -5.96 -11.20
CA ALA A 225 -34.46 -6.20 -12.37
C ALA A 225 -35.91 -6.60 -12.03
N ASP A 226 -36.16 -7.12 -10.83
CA ASP A 226 -37.49 -7.55 -10.38
C ASP A 226 -37.55 -7.57 -8.84
N THR A 227 -38.74 -7.38 -8.27
CA THR A 227 -38.98 -7.50 -6.81
C THR A 227 -38.72 -8.91 -6.26
N ASN A 228 -38.88 -9.94 -7.09
CA ASN A 228 -38.50 -11.30 -6.75
C ASN A 228 -37.01 -11.52 -7.11
N LYS A 229 -36.16 -11.67 -6.08
CA LYS A 229 -34.70 -11.82 -6.25
C LYS A 229 -34.28 -12.96 -7.17
N SER A 230 -34.97 -14.11 -7.12
CA SER A 230 -34.66 -15.26 -7.98
C SER A 230 -34.95 -14.96 -9.45
N LYS A 231 -36.09 -14.32 -9.71
CA LYS A 231 -36.46 -13.88 -11.06
C LYS A 231 -35.56 -12.75 -11.57
N SER A 232 -35.22 -11.80 -10.68
CA SER A 232 -34.35 -10.67 -10.98
C SER A 232 -32.98 -11.14 -11.47
N ILE A 233 -32.33 -12.09 -10.77
CA ILE A 233 -31.03 -12.59 -11.21
C ILE A 233 -31.11 -13.35 -12.54
N GLN A 234 -32.19 -14.10 -12.80
CA GLN A 234 -32.39 -14.73 -14.11
C GLN A 234 -32.47 -13.69 -15.23
N LEU A 235 -33.29 -12.65 -15.06
CA LEU A 235 -33.43 -11.58 -16.06
C LEU A 235 -32.10 -10.85 -16.34
N ILE A 236 -31.31 -10.61 -15.30
CA ILE A 236 -29.99 -9.96 -15.42
C ILE A 236 -29.03 -10.85 -16.21
N LEU A 237 -28.97 -12.16 -15.91
CA LEU A 237 -28.09 -13.09 -16.61
C LEU A 237 -28.54 -13.33 -18.06
N ASP A 238 -29.85 -13.44 -18.31
CA ASP A 238 -30.43 -13.58 -19.66
C ASP A 238 -30.05 -12.38 -20.55
N ARG A 239 -30.08 -11.16 -20.01
CA ARG A 239 -29.62 -9.93 -20.72
C ARG A 239 -28.10 -9.91 -20.94
N THR A 240 -27.34 -10.48 -20.00
CA THR A 240 -25.88 -10.50 -20.05
C THR A 240 -25.37 -11.45 -21.14
N ALA A 241 -26.00 -12.61 -21.27
CA ALA A 241 -25.65 -13.66 -22.23
C ALA A 241 -26.88 -14.26 -22.91
N PRO A 242 -27.22 -13.82 -24.15
CA PRO A 242 -28.31 -14.42 -24.92
C PRO A 242 -28.02 -15.83 -25.43
N GLU A 243 -26.75 -16.22 -25.52
CA GLU A 243 -26.34 -17.54 -25.98
C GLU A 243 -26.49 -18.57 -24.82
N PRO A 244 -27.24 -19.67 -25.01
CA PRO A 244 -27.61 -20.56 -23.91
C PRO A 244 -26.44 -21.21 -23.15
N ALA A 245 -25.39 -21.66 -23.84
CA ALA A 245 -24.27 -22.35 -23.20
C ALA A 245 -23.45 -21.39 -22.32
N PHE A 246 -23.20 -20.18 -22.80
CA PHE A 246 -22.49 -19.14 -22.05
C PHE A 246 -23.36 -18.56 -20.92
N ARG A 247 -24.68 -18.45 -21.10
CA ARG A 247 -25.59 -18.16 -19.99
C ARG A 247 -25.41 -19.17 -18.87
N GLU A 248 -25.46 -20.47 -19.19
CA GLU A 248 -25.37 -21.53 -18.18
C GLU A 248 -24.03 -21.47 -17.43
N LEU A 249 -22.95 -21.18 -18.15
CA LEU A 249 -21.63 -20.93 -17.57
C LEU A 249 -21.66 -19.76 -16.56
N LEU A 250 -22.19 -18.61 -16.98
CA LEU A 250 -22.31 -17.43 -16.10
C LEU A 250 -23.20 -17.69 -14.88
N GLU A 251 -24.26 -18.47 -15.04
CA GLU A 251 -25.13 -18.84 -13.93
C GLU A 251 -24.40 -19.73 -12.91
N LYS A 252 -23.59 -20.69 -13.37
CA LYS A 252 -22.74 -21.49 -12.48
C LYS A 252 -21.74 -20.61 -11.73
N GLU A 253 -21.09 -19.69 -12.42
CA GLU A 253 -20.15 -18.76 -11.80
C GLU A 253 -20.81 -17.82 -10.78
N ALA A 254 -21.97 -17.25 -11.11
CA ALA A 254 -22.75 -16.40 -10.23
C ALA A 254 -23.18 -17.12 -8.94
N ARG A 255 -23.56 -18.40 -9.05
CA ARG A 255 -23.92 -19.26 -7.92
C ARG A 255 -22.70 -19.56 -7.05
N GLU A 256 -21.59 -19.95 -7.67
CA GLU A 256 -20.33 -20.25 -6.97
C GLU A 256 -19.84 -19.03 -6.17
N LEU A 257 -19.80 -17.85 -6.79
CA LEU A 257 -19.41 -16.61 -6.11
C LEU A 257 -20.38 -16.27 -4.97
N THR A 258 -21.68 -16.46 -5.17
CA THR A 258 -22.66 -16.25 -4.09
C THR A 258 -22.41 -17.19 -2.91
N GLN A 259 -22.07 -18.47 -3.18
CA GLN A 259 -21.74 -19.43 -2.15
C GLN A 259 -20.47 -19.03 -1.39
N ILE A 260 -19.41 -18.63 -2.10
CA ILE A 260 -18.16 -18.14 -1.51
C ILE A 260 -18.43 -16.97 -0.55
N GLY A 261 -19.18 -15.95 -1.01
CA GLY A 261 -19.51 -14.78 -0.19
C GLY A 261 -20.28 -15.12 1.09
N ASN A 262 -21.08 -16.18 1.06
CA ASN A 262 -21.88 -16.62 2.20
C ASN A 262 -21.14 -17.54 3.17
N SER A 263 -20.02 -18.17 2.77
CA SER A 263 -19.34 -19.23 3.55
C SER A 263 -18.03 -18.81 4.21
N HIS A 264 -17.47 -17.64 3.84
CA HIS A 264 -16.11 -17.26 4.23
C HIS A 264 -16.01 -15.98 5.07
N LEU A 265 -17.02 -15.69 5.90
CA LEU A 265 -17.10 -14.45 6.72
C LEU A 265 -17.00 -13.16 5.90
N LEU A 266 -17.46 -13.19 4.64
CA LEU A 266 -17.49 -12.02 3.76
C LEU A 266 -18.85 -11.29 3.77
N ARG A 267 -19.89 -11.93 4.32
CA ARG A 267 -21.26 -11.37 4.46
C ARG A 267 -21.97 -11.77 5.74
N HIS A 268 -21.79 -13.02 6.17
CA HIS A 268 -22.40 -13.56 7.37
C HIS A 268 -21.30 -13.90 8.36
N HIS A 269 -21.41 -13.41 9.60
CA HIS A 269 -20.39 -13.60 10.63
C HIS A 269 -20.76 -14.78 11.54
N GLU A 270 -20.98 -15.95 10.95
CA GLU A 270 -21.29 -17.17 11.70
C GLU A 270 -19.99 -17.80 12.24
N VAL A 271 -20.01 -18.24 13.51
CA VAL A 271 -18.83 -18.82 14.21
C VAL A 271 -18.21 -20.01 13.47
N SER A 272 -19.00 -20.70 12.65
CA SER A 272 -18.60 -21.88 11.86
C SER A 272 -17.82 -21.58 10.58
N GLN A 273 -17.73 -20.31 10.17
CA GLN A 273 -17.14 -19.93 8.88
C GLN A 273 -15.66 -19.55 9.02
N THR A 274 -14.87 -19.87 8.00
CA THR A 274 -13.44 -19.55 7.96
C THR A 274 -13.20 -18.25 7.18
N PRO A 275 -12.58 -17.22 7.79
CA PRO A 275 -12.31 -15.96 7.11
C PRO A 275 -11.27 -16.14 5.99
N VAL A 276 -11.41 -15.37 4.91
CA VAL A 276 -10.30 -15.14 3.98
C VAL A 276 -9.35 -14.13 4.63
N ILE A 277 -8.18 -14.59 5.04
CA ILE A 277 -7.14 -13.78 5.70
C ILE A 277 -5.91 -13.53 4.83
N ASP A 278 -5.71 -14.39 3.83
CA ASP A 278 -4.58 -14.32 2.91
C ASP A 278 -4.82 -13.21 1.87
N VAL A 279 -3.84 -12.33 1.71
CA VAL A 279 -3.96 -11.14 0.86
C VAL A 279 -4.04 -11.46 -0.62
N GLU A 280 -3.39 -12.53 -1.07
CA GLU A 280 -3.43 -12.97 -2.46
C GLU A 280 -4.78 -13.62 -2.77
N HIS A 281 -5.36 -14.34 -1.82
CA HIS A 281 -6.73 -14.87 -1.94
C HIS A 281 -7.78 -13.75 -1.96
N VAL A 282 -7.62 -12.69 -1.14
CA VAL A 282 -8.49 -11.50 -1.19
C VAL A 282 -8.42 -10.85 -2.58
N ASP A 283 -7.21 -10.60 -3.08
CA ASP A 283 -7.01 -10.02 -4.41
C ASP A 283 -7.65 -10.91 -5.48
N TYR A 284 -7.37 -12.22 -5.50
CA TYR A 284 -7.96 -13.16 -6.45
C TYR A 284 -9.50 -13.12 -6.46
N LEU A 285 -10.14 -13.22 -5.29
CA LEU A 285 -11.59 -13.21 -5.18
C LEU A 285 -12.18 -11.87 -5.61
N TYR A 286 -11.50 -10.76 -5.27
CA TYR A 286 -11.90 -9.44 -5.71
C TYR A 286 -11.89 -9.35 -7.24
N HIS A 287 -10.80 -9.78 -7.90
CA HIS A 287 -10.70 -9.75 -9.36
C HIS A 287 -11.81 -10.60 -10.01
N ARG A 288 -12.00 -11.83 -9.50
CA ARG A 288 -12.99 -12.76 -10.05
C ARG A 288 -14.40 -12.19 -9.96
N LEU A 289 -14.79 -11.66 -8.80
CA LEU A 289 -16.11 -11.06 -8.63
C LEU A 289 -16.25 -9.76 -9.43
N PHE A 290 -15.20 -8.92 -9.44
CA PHE A 290 -15.20 -7.64 -10.14
C PHE A 290 -15.43 -7.83 -11.63
N ALA A 291 -14.76 -8.81 -12.25
CA ALA A 291 -14.93 -9.13 -13.67
C ALA A 291 -16.39 -9.52 -14.01
N LEU A 292 -17.04 -10.32 -13.15
CA LEU A 292 -18.46 -10.65 -13.33
C LEU A 292 -19.35 -9.42 -13.17
N VAL A 293 -19.14 -8.62 -12.12
CA VAL A 293 -19.90 -7.40 -11.82
C VAL A 293 -19.78 -6.39 -12.97
N GLU A 294 -18.57 -6.16 -13.46
CA GLU A 294 -18.30 -5.25 -14.58
C GLU A 294 -19.02 -5.70 -15.86
N LEU A 295 -18.95 -6.99 -16.19
CA LEU A 295 -19.66 -7.55 -17.34
C LEU A 295 -21.18 -7.37 -17.21
N VAL A 296 -21.73 -7.72 -16.05
CA VAL A 296 -23.18 -7.64 -15.77
C VAL A 296 -23.65 -6.19 -15.87
N ILE A 297 -22.93 -5.24 -15.25
CA ILE A 297 -23.27 -3.82 -15.32
C ILE A 297 -23.23 -3.34 -16.76
N ARG A 298 -22.16 -3.61 -17.51
CA ARG A 298 -22.02 -3.16 -18.90
C ARG A 298 -23.14 -3.68 -19.81
N LYS A 299 -23.65 -4.89 -19.57
CA LYS A 299 -24.73 -5.49 -20.36
C LYS A 299 -26.14 -5.07 -19.91
N ASN A 300 -26.27 -4.51 -18.71
CA ASN A 300 -27.56 -4.14 -18.12
C ASN A 300 -27.73 -2.64 -17.87
N ALA A 301 -26.70 -1.82 -18.12
CA ALA A 301 -26.76 -0.38 -17.95
C ALA A 301 -27.88 0.23 -18.82
N PRO A 302 -28.58 1.26 -18.33
CA PRO A 302 -29.52 2.03 -19.15
C PRO A 302 -28.80 2.54 -20.39
N ARG A 303 -29.36 2.27 -21.57
CA ARG A 303 -28.87 2.86 -22.82
C ARG A 303 -29.33 4.29 -22.98
#